data_AF-A0A3L6S0L3-F1
#
_entry.id   AF-A0A3L6S0L3-F1
#
_cell.length_a   1.000
_cell.length_b   1.000
_cell.length_c   1.000
_cell.angle_alpha   90.00
_cell.angle_beta   90.00
_cell.angle_gamma   90.00
#
_symmetry.space_group_name_H-M   'P 1'
#
loop_
_entity.id
_entity.type
_entity.pdbx_description
1 polymer ?
#
loop_
_entity_poly.entity_id
_entity_poly.type
_entity_poly.pdbx_seq_one_letter_code
_entity_poly.pdbx_strand_id
1 'polypeptide(L)'
;MEIATVWWNGMNECPYLRPWIVVCGDILLMVDHYITLSFDGAPVKYKAYRLDMSTVPAVWVEVKKLENYALFIGSDVRSPAFSCVSPGRWSGRSNCLYYGYYYQPWILHGLGDEADAVWDPDNDPDLVFKRNWYIRLQPFWVYPSMFYAGQ
;
A
#
# COMPACT_ATOMS: atom_id res chain seq x y z
N MET A 1 -19.76 11.46 14.33
CA MET A 1 -20.00 12.08 13.00
C MET A 1 -19.68 11.02 11.97
N GLU A 2 -20.64 10.67 11.13
CA GLU A 2 -20.47 9.72 10.03
C GLU A 2 -20.09 10.50 8.76
N ILE A 3 -19.09 10.05 8.01
CA ILE A 3 -18.71 10.67 6.74
C ILE A 3 -19.38 9.88 5.62
N ALA A 4 -20.37 10.49 4.96
CA ALA A 4 -20.96 9.91 3.76
C ALA A 4 -19.94 9.94 2.63
N THR A 5 -19.61 8.77 2.08
CA THR A 5 -18.68 8.64 0.96
C THR A 5 -19.37 7.98 -0.22
N VAL A 6 -19.21 8.54 -1.43
CA VAL A 6 -19.51 7.80 -2.66
C VAL A 6 -18.32 6.94 -2.99
N TRP A 7 -18.52 5.64 -2.78
CA TRP A 7 -17.70 4.62 -3.40
C TRP A 7 -18.16 4.51 -4.86
N TRP A 8 -17.23 4.41 -5.80
CA TRP A 8 -17.50 3.64 -7.02
C TRP A 8 -18.38 4.26 -8.13
N ASN A 9 -18.36 5.57 -8.36
CA ASN A 9 -18.96 6.12 -9.58
C ASN A 9 -17.99 5.99 -10.77
N GLY A 10 -17.93 4.79 -11.37
CA GLY A 10 -17.32 4.59 -12.69
C GLY A 10 -16.02 3.77 -12.76
N MET A 11 -15.65 2.99 -11.74
CA MET A 11 -14.52 2.05 -11.83
C MET A 11 -15.00 0.67 -12.28
N ASN A 12 -14.44 0.16 -13.38
CA ASN A 12 -14.80 -1.13 -14.00
C ASN A 12 -14.16 -2.36 -13.32
N GLU A 13 -13.26 -2.16 -12.36
CA GLU A 13 -12.38 -3.21 -11.82
C GLU A 13 -12.68 -3.46 -10.36
N CYS A 14 -13.26 -4.61 -10.03
CA CYS A 14 -13.72 -4.98 -8.69
C CYS A 14 -12.59 -4.82 -7.63
N PRO A 15 -12.81 -4.11 -6.52
CA PRO A 15 -11.83 -4.04 -5.46
C PRO A 15 -11.88 -5.37 -4.69
N TYR A 16 -10.74 -5.94 -4.34
CA TYR A 16 -10.76 -7.06 -3.41
C TYR A 16 -11.36 -6.56 -2.09
N LEU A 17 -12.19 -7.39 -1.45
CA LEU A 17 -13.15 -7.09 -0.37
C LEU A 17 -12.61 -6.35 0.88
N ARG A 18 -11.31 -6.00 0.94
CA ARG A 18 -10.64 -5.41 2.09
C ARG A 18 -9.50 -4.52 1.58
N PRO A 19 -9.69 -3.21 1.35
CA PRO A 19 -8.60 -2.28 1.07
C PRO A 19 -7.83 -1.92 2.36
N TRP A 20 -6.60 -1.43 2.24
CA TRP A 20 -5.87 -0.86 3.40
C TRP A 20 -6.30 0.59 3.57
N ILE A 21 -6.54 1.01 4.81
CA ILE A 21 -6.69 2.42 5.16
C ILE A 21 -5.39 2.86 5.82
N VAL A 22 -4.80 3.92 5.29
CA VAL A 22 -3.50 4.42 5.73
C VAL A 22 -3.57 5.92 5.90
N VAL A 23 -3.15 6.42 7.05
CA VAL A 23 -2.89 7.85 7.22
C VAL A 23 -1.51 8.14 6.64
N CYS A 24 -1.43 9.03 5.66
CA CYS A 24 -0.22 9.41 4.97
C CYS A 24 -0.02 10.92 5.04
N GLY A 25 0.70 11.38 6.07
CA GLY A 25 0.76 12.81 6.39
C GLY A 25 -0.60 13.30 6.87
N ASP A 26 -1.14 14.32 6.19
CA ASP A 26 -2.48 14.88 6.39
C ASP A 26 -3.56 14.20 5.51
N ILE A 27 -3.17 13.21 4.70
CA ILE A 27 -4.05 12.56 3.74
C ILE A 27 -4.50 11.20 4.27
N LEU A 28 -5.81 10.94 4.24
CA LEU A 28 -6.35 9.59 4.42
C LEU A 28 -6.37 8.86 3.08
N LEU A 29 -5.59 7.79 2.97
CA LEU A 29 -5.49 6.96 1.78
C LEU A 29 -6.25 5.65 1.98
N MET A 30 -6.94 5.25 0.92
CA MET A 30 -7.36 3.88 0.69
C MET A 30 -6.43 3.28 -0.35
N VAL A 31 -5.82 2.14 -0.04
CA VAL A 31 -4.90 1.44 -0.92
C VAL A 31 -5.52 0.10 -1.24
N ASP A 32 -5.66 -0.18 -2.52
CA ASP A 32 -6.09 -1.47 -3.01
C ASP A 32 -5.15 -1.99 -4.07
N HIS A 33 -5.40 -3.20 -4.54
CA HIS A 33 -4.55 -3.90 -5.47
C HIS A 33 -5.40 -4.60 -6.53
N TYR A 34 -4.79 -4.77 -7.69
CA TYR A 34 -5.31 -5.54 -8.79
C TYR A 34 -4.28 -6.61 -9.15
N ILE A 35 -4.73 -7.86 -9.25
CA ILE A 35 -3.89 -8.99 -9.64
C ILE A 35 -3.99 -9.17 -11.15
N THR A 36 -2.87 -9.09 -11.85
CA THR A 36 -2.78 -9.44 -13.27
C THR A 36 -2.35 -10.90 -13.41
N LEU A 37 -3.08 -11.67 -14.23
CA LEU A 37 -2.69 -13.05 -14.58
C LEU A 37 -1.64 -13.11 -15.70
N SER A 38 -1.11 -11.97 -16.14
CA SER A 38 -0.02 -11.91 -17.13
C SER A 38 1.32 -12.20 -16.47
N PHE A 39 2.18 -12.93 -17.18
CA PHE A 39 3.58 -13.18 -16.77
C PHE A 39 4.53 -12.04 -17.19
N ASP A 40 4.03 -11.04 -17.91
CA ASP A 40 4.78 -9.87 -18.35
C ASP A 40 4.48 -8.70 -17.38
N GLY A 41 5.46 -8.34 -16.55
CA GLY A 41 5.38 -7.22 -15.60
C GLY A 41 4.99 -7.61 -14.17
N ALA A 42 4.76 -6.59 -13.33
CA ALA A 42 4.45 -6.78 -11.92
C ALA A 42 3.09 -7.49 -11.75
N PRO A 43 3.04 -8.61 -11.01
CA PRO A 43 1.85 -9.45 -10.89
C PRO A 43 0.72 -8.78 -10.09
N VAL A 44 1.07 -7.77 -9.30
CA VAL A 44 0.15 -7.00 -8.47
C VAL A 44 0.37 -5.52 -8.70
N LYS A 45 -0.68 -4.82 -9.14
CA LYS A 45 -0.68 -3.37 -9.29
C LYS A 45 -1.44 -2.74 -8.14
N TYR A 46 -0.74 -1.98 -7.31
CA TYR A 46 -1.36 -1.24 -6.21
C TYR A 46 -1.87 0.12 -6.70
N LYS A 47 -3.07 0.51 -6.28
CA LYS A 47 -3.62 1.85 -6.51
C LYS A 47 -3.96 2.48 -5.17
N ALA A 48 -3.63 3.76 -5.01
CA ALA A 48 -3.98 4.54 -3.84
C ALA A 48 -5.04 5.58 -4.22
N TYR A 49 -5.95 5.85 -3.30
CA TYR A 49 -7.01 6.84 -3.44
C TYR A 49 -7.07 7.69 -2.19
N ARG A 50 -7.05 9.01 -2.34
CA ARG A 50 -7.25 9.94 -1.22
C ARG A 50 -8.72 10.22 -1.00
N LEU A 51 -9.11 10.38 0.26
CA LEU A 51 -10.42 10.90 0.59
C LEU A 51 -10.46 12.41 0.31
N ASP A 52 -11.34 12.82 -0.59
CA ASP A 52 -11.63 14.22 -0.90
C ASP A 52 -12.98 14.61 -0.26
N MET A 53 -12.90 15.48 0.75
CA MET A 53 -14.07 15.98 1.48
C MET A 53 -14.58 17.33 0.94
N SER A 54 -14.08 17.80 -0.21
CA SER A 54 -14.59 19.02 -0.86
C SER A 54 -15.98 18.84 -1.48
N THR A 55 -16.41 17.59 -1.69
CA THR A 55 -17.73 17.24 -2.18
C THR A 55 -18.60 16.62 -1.09
N VAL A 56 -19.92 16.69 -1.27
CA VAL A 56 -20.90 15.98 -0.43
C VAL A 56 -21.76 15.10 -1.33
N PRO A 57 -21.70 13.76 -1.20
CA PRO A 57 -20.81 12.99 -0.31
C PRO A 57 -19.32 13.10 -0.72
N ALA A 58 -18.42 12.81 0.21
CA ALA A 58 -16.98 12.79 -0.05
C ALA A 58 -16.64 11.71 -1.10
N VAL A 59 -15.60 11.94 -1.90
CA VAL A 59 -15.21 11.05 -2.99
C VAL A 59 -13.78 10.56 -2.82
N TRP A 60 -13.49 9.40 -3.40
CA TRP A 60 -12.14 8.83 -3.43
C TRP A 60 -11.47 9.17 -4.76
N VAL A 61 -10.35 9.88 -4.70
CA VAL A 61 -9.61 10.37 -5.89
C VAL A 61 -8.28 9.64 -6.00
N GLU A 62 -7.97 9.08 -7.17
CA GLU A 62 -6.73 8.34 -7.39
C GLU A 62 -5.49 9.21 -7.13
N VAL A 63 -4.52 8.63 -6.42
CA VAL A 63 -3.22 9.22 -6.14
C VAL A 63 -2.18 8.46 -6.97
N LYS A 64 -1.69 9.12 -8.02
CA LYS A 64 -0.65 8.56 -8.91
C LYS A 64 0.73 8.52 -8.27
N LYS A 65 0.99 9.43 -7.31
CA LYS A 65 2.30 9.57 -6.67
C LYS A 65 2.17 9.93 -5.18
N LEU A 66 2.97 9.28 -4.34
CA LEU A 66 3.07 9.55 -2.90
C LEU A 66 4.21 10.53 -2.55
N GLU A 67 4.91 11.06 -3.54
CA GLU A 67 6.07 11.93 -3.35
C GLU A 67 7.14 11.28 -2.46
N ASN A 68 7.46 11.92 -1.32
CA ASN A 68 8.49 11.47 -0.39
C ASN A 68 8.01 10.40 0.61
N TYR A 69 6.77 9.92 0.47
CA TYR A 69 6.23 8.88 1.32
C TYR A 69 6.44 7.49 0.71
N ALA A 70 6.56 6.50 1.58
CA ALA A 70 6.40 5.09 1.24
C ALA A 70 5.35 4.47 2.16
N LEU A 71 4.68 3.44 1.66
CA LEU A 71 3.68 2.70 2.43
C LEU A 71 4.25 1.37 2.88
N PHE A 72 3.84 0.93 4.06
CA PHE A 72 4.16 -0.38 4.61
C PHE A 72 2.85 -1.09 4.84
N ILE A 73 2.67 -2.21 4.13
CA ILE A 73 1.47 -3.03 4.24
C ILE A 73 1.85 -4.48 4.54
N GLY A 74 1.00 -5.15 5.30
CA GLY A 74 1.19 -6.57 5.61
C GLY A 74 0.27 -7.48 4.80
N SER A 75 0.73 -8.70 4.60
CA SER A 75 -0.04 -9.80 3.99
C SER A 75 -1.18 -10.36 4.86
N ASP A 76 -1.44 -9.82 6.06
CA ASP A 76 -2.56 -10.21 6.93
C ASP A 76 -3.51 -9.02 7.10
N VAL A 77 -4.83 -9.24 7.03
CA VAL A 77 -5.85 -8.19 7.20
C VAL A 77 -5.71 -7.42 8.52
N ARG A 78 -5.17 -8.05 9.57
CA ARG A 78 -4.96 -7.45 10.89
C ARG A 78 -3.68 -6.64 10.97
N SER A 79 -2.76 -6.78 9.99
CA SER A 79 -1.54 -5.99 9.95
C SER A 79 -1.91 -4.53 9.65
N PRO A 80 -1.66 -3.60 10.59
CA PRO A 80 -1.92 -2.19 10.33
C PRO A 80 -0.99 -1.73 9.23
N ALA A 81 -1.52 -0.92 8.32
CA ALA A 81 -0.72 -0.24 7.33
C ALA A 81 -0.31 1.14 7.88
N PHE A 82 0.89 1.59 7.54
CA PHE A 82 1.38 2.91 7.92
C PHE A 82 2.22 3.50 6.79
N SER A 83 2.39 4.81 6.81
CA SER A 83 3.30 5.50 5.92
C SER A 83 4.60 5.88 6.64
N CYS A 84 5.67 6.03 5.86
CA CYS A 84 6.94 6.61 6.30
C CYS A 84 7.29 7.76 5.37
N VAL A 85 7.62 8.93 5.94
CA VAL A 85 8.17 10.05 5.17
C VAL A 85 9.69 9.91 5.06
N SER A 86 10.23 10.21 3.89
CA SER A 86 11.67 10.21 3.60
C SER A 86 12.38 8.89 3.96
N PRO A 87 11.93 7.74 3.41
CA PRO A 87 12.53 6.44 3.67
C PRO A 87 14.02 6.36 3.26
N GLY A 88 14.50 7.28 2.41
CA GLY A 88 15.92 7.41 2.07
C GLY A 88 16.86 7.60 3.27
N ARG A 89 16.35 8.02 4.44
CA ARG A 89 17.15 8.09 5.69
C ARG A 89 17.70 6.73 6.14
N TRP A 90 17.09 5.63 5.70
CA TRP A 90 17.53 4.26 5.95
C TRP A 90 17.79 3.52 4.63
N SER A 91 18.16 4.25 3.57
CA SER A 91 18.37 3.72 2.21
C SER A 91 17.10 3.11 1.57
N GLY A 92 15.92 3.48 2.08
CA GLY A 92 14.64 3.12 1.47
C GLY A 92 14.28 4.00 0.27
N ARG A 93 13.32 3.54 -0.52
CA ARG A 93 12.78 4.20 -1.71
C ARG A 93 11.46 4.90 -1.35
N SER A 94 11.25 6.10 -1.88
CA SER A 94 9.96 6.80 -1.79
C SER A 94 9.07 6.43 -2.98
N ASN A 95 7.81 6.86 -2.95
CA ASN A 95 6.82 6.59 -3.99
C ASN A 95 6.63 5.09 -4.27
N CYS A 96 6.70 4.27 -3.22
CA CYS A 96 6.57 2.83 -3.34
C CYS A 96 5.84 2.26 -2.14
N LEU A 97 5.57 0.97 -2.25
CA LEU A 97 4.92 0.16 -1.26
C LEU A 97 5.85 -0.99 -0.88
N TYR A 98 6.11 -1.11 0.42
CA TYR A 98 6.80 -2.22 1.04
C TYR A 98 5.77 -3.24 1.51
N TYR A 99 5.81 -4.42 0.90
CA TYR A 99 4.93 -5.52 1.23
C TYR A 99 5.65 -6.49 2.18
N GLY A 100 5.16 -6.53 3.42
CA GLY A 100 5.60 -7.46 4.45
C GLY A 100 5.01 -8.85 4.23
N TYR A 101 5.89 -9.79 3.88
CA TYR A 101 5.58 -11.21 3.79
C TYR A 101 6.32 -12.03 4.88
N TYR A 102 6.04 -13.33 4.96
CA TYR A 102 6.62 -14.24 5.97
C TYR A 102 8.16 -14.33 5.91
N TYR A 103 8.74 -14.05 4.75
CA TYR A 103 10.19 -14.11 4.51
C TYR A 103 10.77 -12.73 4.26
N GLN A 104 12.05 -12.57 4.63
CA GLN A 104 12.88 -11.44 4.22
C GLN A 104 13.50 -11.75 2.86
N PRO A 105 13.78 -10.72 2.03
CA PRO A 105 13.57 -9.29 2.25
C PRO A 105 12.10 -8.85 2.04
N TRP A 106 11.79 -7.59 2.38
CA TRP A 106 10.49 -7.00 2.02
C TRP A 106 10.40 -6.83 0.50
N ILE A 107 9.21 -7.12 -0.03
CA ILE A 107 8.95 -7.01 -1.46
C ILE A 107 8.58 -5.57 -1.78
N LEU A 108 9.21 -5.01 -2.81
CA LEU A 108 8.98 -3.64 -3.25
C LEU A 108 7.99 -3.64 -4.41
N HIS A 109 6.93 -2.87 -4.27
CA HIS A 109 5.96 -2.64 -5.34
C HIS A 109 5.82 -1.15 -5.64
N GLY A 110 5.62 -0.82 -6.91
CA GLY A 110 5.24 0.53 -7.32
C GLY A 110 3.73 0.76 -7.23
N LEU A 111 3.32 1.99 -7.52
CA LEU A 111 1.92 2.40 -7.57
C LEU A 111 1.47 2.65 -9.01
N GLY A 112 0.29 2.13 -9.34
CA GLY A 112 -0.36 2.30 -10.64
C GLY A 112 0.57 1.93 -11.79
N ASP A 113 0.84 2.91 -12.63
CA ASP A 113 1.64 2.76 -13.86
C ASP A 113 3.15 2.61 -13.57
N GLU A 114 3.62 2.94 -12.36
CA GLU A 114 5.01 2.75 -11.94
C GLU A 114 5.27 1.37 -11.30
N ALA A 115 4.26 0.49 -11.23
CA ALA A 115 4.39 -0.84 -10.62
C ALA A 115 5.55 -1.64 -11.21
N ASP A 116 5.65 -1.67 -12.55
CA ASP A 116 6.62 -2.48 -13.29
C ASP A 116 8.06 -1.95 -13.14
N ALA A 117 8.23 -0.63 -12.94
CA ALA A 117 9.56 0.00 -12.81
C ALA A 117 10.19 -0.19 -11.41
N VAL A 118 9.38 -0.60 -10.43
CA VAL A 118 9.79 -0.76 -9.04
C VAL A 118 9.89 -2.23 -8.65
N TRP A 119 9.09 -3.08 -9.30
CA TRP A 119 9.05 -4.51 -9.04
C TRP A 119 10.30 -5.23 -9.57
N ASP A 120 10.72 -6.25 -8.83
CA ASP A 120 11.86 -7.10 -9.16
C ASP A 120 11.42 -8.57 -9.05
N PRO A 121 11.39 -9.32 -10.16
CA PRO A 121 10.94 -10.71 -10.17
C PRO A 121 11.81 -11.64 -9.32
N ASP A 122 13.09 -11.32 -9.12
CA ASP A 122 14.00 -12.16 -8.33
C ASP A 122 13.69 -12.08 -6.83
N ASN A 123 13.03 -11.00 -6.40
CA ASN A 123 12.66 -10.73 -5.01
C ASN A 123 11.18 -11.05 -4.70
N ASP A 124 10.42 -11.55 -5.67
CA ASP A 124 8.99 -11.91 -5.55
C ASP A 124 8.69 -13.30 -6.17
N PRO A 125 9.34 -14.38 -5.68
CA PRO A 125 9.22 -15.70 -6.30
C PRO A 125 7.86 -16.37 -6.06
N ASP A 126 7.12 -15.93 -5.02
CA ASP A 126 5.82 -16.47 -4.64
C ASP A 126 4.71 -15.50 -5.06
N LEU A 127 4.19 -15.72 -6.29
CA LEU A 127 3.09 -15.04 -7.00
C LEU A 127 1.76 -14.85 -6.25
N VAL A 128 1.71 -15.10 -4.95
CA VAL A 128 0.46 -15.22 -4.22
C VAL A 128 0.27 -14.00 -3.34
N PHE A 129 -0.65 -13.14 -3.75
CA PHE A 129 -1.22 -12.16 -2.86
C PHE A 129 -2.04 -12.87 -1.76
N LYS A 130 -1.59 -12.79 -0.50
CA LYS A 130 -2.14 -13.63 0.59
C LYS A 130 -2.98 -12.89 1.63
N ARG A 131 -3.34 -11.61 1.41
CA ARG A 131 -4.12 -10.80 2.36
C ARG A 131 -5.36 -11.48 2.93
N ASN A 132 -6.00 -12.34 2.12
CA ASN A 132 -7.24 -13.01 2.46
C ASN A 132 -7.09 -14.50 2.83
N TRP A 133 -5.87 -15.07 2.76
CA TRP A 133 -5.68 -16.52 2.81
C TRP A 133 -5.09 -17.04 4.13
N TYR A 134 -4.69 -16.15 5.04
CA TYR A 134 -4.08 -16.58 6.30
C TYR A 134 -4.91 -16.27 7.55
N ILE A 135 -4.95 -17.27 8.43
CA ILE A 135 -5.63 -17.26 9.73
C ILE A 135 -4.63 -17.06 10.88
N ARG A 136 -3.32 -17.17 10.62
CA ARG A 136 -2.24 -17.05 11.63
C ARG A 136 -1.79 -15.59 11.78
N LEU A 137 -1.67 -15.13 13.03
CA LEU A 137 -1.14 -13.80 13.36
C LEU A 137 0.25 -13.61 12.73
N GLN A 138 0.42 -12.50 12.02
CA GLN A 138 1.61 -12.08 11.28
C GLN A 138 1.82 -10.57 11.47
N PRO A 139 3.05 -10.07 11.26
CA PRO A 139 3.81 -9.28 12.23
C PRO A 139 3.11 -8.01 12.69
N PHE A 140 3.13 -7.79 14.00
CA PHE A 140 2.95 -6.44 14.55
C PHE A 140 4.15 -5.61 14.16
N TRP A 141 3.91 -4.52 13.44
CA TRP A 141 4.90 -3.50 13.23
C TRP A 141 5.22 -2.84 14.57
N VAL A 142 6.42 -3.08 15.08
CA VAL A 142 7.01 -2.21 16.08
C VAL A 142 7.74 -1.13 15.29
N TYR A 143 7.21 0.09 15.28
CA TYR A 143 7.96 1.26 14.80
C TYR A 143 9.30 1.26 15.54
N PRO A 144 10.45 1.07 14.88
CA PRO A 144 11.71 1.01 15.59
C PRO A 144 11.93 2.37 16.26
N SER A 145 11.99 2.39 17.59
CA SER A 145 12.34 3.59 18.38
C SER A 145 13.79 4.05 18.17
N MET A 146 14.47 3.55 17.12
CA MET A 146 15.88 3.76 16.84
C MET A 146 16.20 5.15 16.28
N PHE A 147 15.22 6.05 16.20
CA PHE A 147 15.39 7.42 15.70
C PHE A 147 15.52 8.49 16.79
N TYR A 148 15.67 8.12 18.07
CA TYR A 148 16.15 9.02 19.11
C TYR A 148 17.53 8.60 19.60
N ALA A 149 18.55 8.84 18.77
CA ALA A 149 19.92 8.96 19.24
C ALA A 149 20.61 10.05 18.40
N GLY A 150 20.74 11.23 19.00
CA GLY A 150 21.40 12.38 18.38
C GLY A 150 20.82 13.70 18.85
N GLN A 151 20.83 13.94 20.17
CA GLN A 151 20.87 15.29 20.73
C GLN A 151 22.34 15.65 20.95
#